data_AF-A0A7Y6YXA6-F1
#
_entry.id   AF-A0A7Y6YXA6-F1
#
_cell.length_a   1.000
_cell.length_b   1.000
_cell.length_c   1.000
_cell.angle_alpha   90.00
_cell.angle_beta   90.00
_cell.angle_gamma   90.00
#
_symmetry.space_group_name_H-M   'P 1'
#
loop_
_entity.id
_entity.type
_entity.pdbx_description
1 polymer ?
#
loop_
_entity_poly.entity_id
_entity_poly.type
_entity_poly.pdbx_seq_one_letter_code
_entity_poly.pdbx_strand_id
1 'polypeptide(L)'
;MRIAKDGTWFHEGGPIGRKELVCLFASVLKRDEYGEYWLQTPVEKARIQVDDAPFVAVELFSCDCGCEQKLSLRTNIDEMVSIGLDNPIRVEHDPLTGEPAPYVTIRQGDGMFPIEAKINRAVFYELVNRGVEETIDDEVYFGVWSNNEFFPLGQLDED
;
A
#
# COMPACT_ATOMS: atom_id res chain seq x y z
N MET A 1 1.59 20.98 4.30
CA MET A 1 0.96 19.79 4.93
C MET A 1 1.91 18.62 4.77
N ARG A 2 1.98 17.71 5.75
CA ARG A 2 2.86 16.53 5.72
C ARG A 2 2.10 15.28 6.17
N ILE A 3 2.35 14.15 5.53
CA ILE A 3 1.92 12.82 5.98
C ILE A 3 3.15 12.07 6.48
N ALA A 4 3.14 11.71 7.76
CA ALA A 4 4.22 10.94 8.37
C ALA A 4 4.15 9.45 7.98
N LYS A 5 5.24 8.71 8.21
CA LYS A 5 5.35 7.28 7.86
C LYS A 5 4.27 6.38 8.52
N ASP A 6 3.72 6.82 9.65
CA ASP A 6 2.65 6.12 10.39
C ASP A 6 1.24 6.47 9.87
N GLY A 7 1.14 7.30 8.84
CA GLY A 7 -0.12 7.77 8.27
C GLY A 7 -0.72 8.97 9.00
N THR A 8 -0.03 9.59 9.97
CA THR A 8 -0.50 10.79 10.66
C THR A 8 -0.37 12.02 9.75
N TRP A 9 -1.46 12.78 9.60
CA TRP A 9 -1.50 14.02 8.82
C TRP A 9 -1.18 15.23 9.70
N PHE A 10 -0.33 16.14 9.22
CA PHE A 10 0.09 17.35 9.92
C PHE A 10 -0.22 18.61 9.12
N HIS A 11 -0.78 19.62 9.80
CA HIS A 11 -1.06 20.95 9.27
C HIS A 11 -0.72 22.01 10.31
N GLU A 12 -0.07 23.11 9.88
CA GLU A 12 0.33 24.23 10.76
C GLU A 12 1.05 23.82 12.06
N GLY A 13 1.88 22.78 11.98
CA GLY A 13 2.68 22.29 13.12
C GLY A 13 1.96 21.33 14.06
N GLY A 14 0.68 21.03 13.85
CA GLY A 14 -0.10 20.09 14.66
C GLY A 14 -0.63 18.88 13.88
N PRO A 15 -0.89 17.74 14.53
CA PRO A 15 -1.55 16.61 13.91
C PRO A 15 -3.05 16.88 13.70
N ILE A 16 -3.60 16.40 12.59
CA ILE A 16 -5.04 16.42 12.31
C ILE A 16 -5.67 15.18 12.97
N GLY A 17 -6.26 15.35 14.14
CA GLY A 17 -6.90 14.24 14.88
C GLY A 17 -8.31 13.86 14.41
N ARG A 18 -8.91 14.63 13.50
CA ARG A 18 -10.28 14.37 12.99
C ARG A 18 -10.22 13.51 11.75
N LYS A 19 -10.65 12.25 11.85
CA LYS A 19 -10.60 11.28 10.76
C LYS A 19 -11.37 11.76 9.53
N GLU A 20 -12.55 12.35 9.71
CA GLU A 20 -13.39 12.83 8.60
C GLU A 20 -12.68 13.91 7.77
N LEU A 21 -11.87 14.75 8.42
CA LEU A 21 -11.08 15.78 7.75
C LEU A 21 -9.90 15.15 6.98
N VAL A 22 -9.27 14.13 7.54
CA VAL A 22 -8.24 13.34 6.83
C VAL A 22 -8.84 12.66 5.60
N CYS A 23 -10.01 12.01 5.73
CA CYS A 23 -10.71 11.39 4.60
C CYS A 23 -11.07 12.42 3.51
N LEU A 24 -11.50 13.63 3.90
CA LEU A 24 -11.78 14.71 2.95
C LEU A 24 -10.52 15.07 2.15
N PHE A 25 -9.39 15.32 2.81
CA PHE A 25 -8.14 15.62 2.08
C PHE A 25 -7.63 14.43 1.27
N ALA A 26 -7.75 13.21 1.78
CA ALA A 26 -7.39 11.99 1.05
C ALA A 26 -8.15 11.84 -0.26
N SER A 27 -9.43 12.27 -0.31
CA SER A 27 -10.27 12.19 -1.52
C SER A 27 -9.78 13.05 -2.69
N VAL A 28 -9.02 14.11 -2.39
CA VAL A 28 -8.44 15.03 -3.37
C VAL A 28 -6.93 14.83 -3.55
N LEU A 29 -6.37 13.77 -2.95
CA LEU A 29 -4.96 13.42 -3.08
C LEU A 29 -4.68 12.89 -4.49
N LYS A 30 -3.67 13.47 -5.13
CA LYS A 30 -3.11 13.07 -6.43
C LYS A 30 -1.61 12.84 -6.31
N ARG A 31 -1.08 11.98 -7.17
CA ARG A 31 0.35 11.77 -7.36
C ARG A 31 0.65 12.01 -8.83
N ASP A 32 1.59 12.89 -9.14
CA ASP A 32 1.87 13.27 -10.53
C ASP A 32 2.90 12.34 -11.22
N GLU A 33 3.18 12.62 -12.49
CA GLU A 33 4.13 11.86 -13.31
C GLU A 33 5.58 11.91 -12.82
N TYR A 34 5.90 12.81 -11.88
CA TYR A 34 7.22 12.93 -11.23
C TYR A 34 7.23 12.29 -9.83
N GLY A 35 6.12 11.67 -9.42
CA GLY A 35 5.96 11.00 -8.13
C GLY A 35 5.62 11.94 -6.98
N GLU A 36 5.34 13.22 -7.24
CA GLU A 36 5.03 14.24 -6.24
C GLU A 36 3.57 14.18 -5.81
N TYR A 37 3.32 14.43 -4.52
CA TYR A 37 1.98 14.39 -3.95
C TYR A 37 1.33 15.78 -3.86
N TRP A 38 0.05 15.83 -4.24
CA TRP A 38 -0.73 17.06 -4.30
C TRP A 38 -2.11 16.87 -3.70
N LEU A 39 -2.62 17.88 -3.03
CA LEU A 39 -4.05 18.06 -2.83
C LEU A 39 -4.59 18.92 -3.97
N GLN A 40 -5.48 18.36 -4.78
CA GLN A 40 -5.95 19.00 -6.00
C GLN A 40 -7.48 18.99 -6.09
N THR A 41 -8.05 20.19 -6.13
CA THR A 41 -9.45 20.46 -6.46
C THR A 41 -9.53 21.22 -7.79
N PRO A 42 -10.72 21.46 -8.36
CA PRO A 42 -10.82 22.23 -9.60
C PRO A 42 -10.25 23.66 -9.55
N VAL A 43 -10.17 24.26 -8.36
CA VAL A 43 -9.76 25.67 -8.17
C VAL A 43 -8.43 25.83 -7.46
N GLU A 44 -7.92 24.78 -6.81
CA GLU A 44 -6.73 24.86 -5.97
C GLU A 44 -5.87 23.61 -6.14
N LYS A 45 -4.55 23.80 -6.16
CA LYS A 45 -3.54 22.74 -6.16
C LYS A 45 -2.43 23.10 -5.18
N ALA A 46 -2.19 22.24 -4.20
CA ALA A 46 -1.18 22.44 -3.17
C ALA A 46 -0.29 21.19 -3.02
N ARG A 47 1.03 21.38 -3.06
CA ARG A 47 2.00 20.29 -2.83
C ARG A 47 1.98 19.88 -1.36
N ILE A 48 2.10 18.59 -1.10
CA ILE A 48 2.26 18.05 0.25
C ILE A 48 3.50 17.18 0.34
N GLN A 49 4.05 17.07 1.54
CA GLN A 49 5.13 16.12 1.81
C GLN A 49 4.54 14.79 2.27
N VAL A 50 5.05 13.69 1.73
CA VAL A 50 4.72 12.33 2.19
C VAL A 50 6.03 11.64 2.50
N ASP A 51 6.21 11.22 3.76
CA ASP A 51 7.50 10.68 4.22
C ASP A 51 7.74 9.22 3.75
N ASP A 52 6.69 8.54 3.31
CA ASP A 52 6.72 7.15 2.84
C ASP A 52 5.53 6.86 1.89
N ALA A 53 4.38 6.46 2.45
CA ALA A 53 3.11 6.32 1.73
C ALA A 53 2.02 7.18 2.40
N PRO A 54 1.01 7.66 1.65
CA PRO A 54 -0.04 8.51 2.21
C PRO A 54 -1.02 7.77 3.13
N PHE A 55 -1.08 6.44 3.01
CA PHE A 55 -1.99 5.58 3.76
C PHE A 55 -1.24 4.40 4.39
N VAL A 56 -1.86 3.80 5.40
CA VAL A 56 -1.38 2.57 6.04
C VAL A 56 -2.49 1.53 6.00
N ALA A 57 -2.21 0.33 5.47
CA ALA A 57 -3.12 -0.80 5.58
C ALA A 57 -3.00 -1.41 6.98
N VAL A 58 -4.13 -1.46 7.70
CA VAL A 58 -4.19 -1.76 9.13
C VAL A 58 -4.94 -3.03 9.49
N GLU A 59 -5.67 -3.62 8.54
CA GLU A 59 -6.44 -4.86 8.75
C GLU A 59 -6.53 -5.66 7.45
N LEU A 60 -6.48 -6.99 7.56
CA LEU A 60 -6.64 -7.95 6.47
C LEU A 60 -7.98 -8.69 6.60
N PHE A 61 -8.67 -8.83 5.49
CA PHE A 61 -9.85 -9.65 5.32
C PHE A 61 -9.54 -10.73 4.29
N SER A 62 -10.00 -11.94 4.55
CA SER A 62 -9.84 -13.07 3.63
C SER A 62 -11.14 -13.82 3.47
N CYS A 63 -11.48 -14.16 2.24
CA CYS A 63 -12.49 -15.14 1.90
C CYS A 63 -11.87 -16.26 1.06
N ASP A 64 -12.51 -17.43 1.04
CA ASP A 64 -12.07 -18.60 0.28
C ASP A 64 -10.67 -19.10 0.72
N CYS A 65 -10.07 -20.06 0.00
CA CYS A 65 -8.80 -20.71 0.34
C CYS A 65 -8.00 -21.05 -0.93
N GLY A 66 -6.69 -21.26 -0.80
CA GLY A 66 -5.82 -21.63 -1.92
C GLY A 66 -5.66 -20.51 -2.95
N CYS A 67 -5.57 -20.87 -4.23
CA CYS A 67 -5.38 -19.91 -5.33
C CYS A 67 -6.58 -18.99 -5.55
N GLU A 68 -7.79 -19.45 -5.19
CA GLU A 68 -9.04 -18.69 -5.34
C GLU A 68 -9.29 -17.71 -4.17
N GLN A 69 -8.41 -17.71 -3.15
CA GLN A 69 -8.59 -16.84 -1.98
C GLN A 69 -8.71 -15.38 -2.40
N LYS A 70 -9.49 -14.61 -1.65
CA LYS A 70 -9.70 -13.18 -1.91
C LYS A 70 -9.23 -12.40 -0.72
N LEU A 71 -8.20 -11.59 -0.93
CA LEU A 71 -7.61 -10.78 0.12
C LEU A 71 -8.01 -9.32 -0.08
N SER A 72 -8.53 -8.71 0.98
CA SER A 72 -8.84 -7.28 1.01
C SER A 72 -8.24 -6.64 2.25
N LEU A 73 -7.83 -5.39 2.14
CA LEU A 73 -7.22 -4.62 3.21
C LEU A 73 -8.09 -3.42 3.55
N ARG A 74 -8.11 -3.03 4.83
CA ARG A 74 -8.65 -1.73 5.26
C ARG A 74 -7.50 -0.80 5.60
N THR A 75 -7.56 0.44 5.10
CA THR A 75 -6.58 1.47 5.44
C THR A 75 -6.92 2.22 6.72
N ASN A 76 -5.99 3.03 7.22
CA ASN A 76 -6.19 3.91 8.38
C ASN A 76 -7.32 4.95 8.18
N ILE A 77 -7.75 5.19 6.95
CA ILE A 77 -8.90 6.04 6.60
C ILE A 77 -10.19 5.25 6.30
N ASP A 78 -10.22 3.95 6.61
CA ASP A 78 -11.31 3.00 6.32
C ASP A 78 -11.62 2.77 4.84
N GLU A 79 -10.69 3.11 3.94
CA GLU A 79 -10.79 2.71 2.53
C GLU A 79 -10.50 1.21 2.42
N MET A 80 -11.41 0.48 1.78
CA MET A 80 -11.27 -0.96 1.49
C MET A 80 -10.61 -1.14 0.12
N VAL A 81 -9.57 -1.96 0.05
CA VAL A 81 -8.86 -2.30 -1.19
C VAL A 81 -8.76 -3.80 -1.34
N SER A 82 -9.14 -4.35 -2.48
CA SER A 82 -8.96 -5.77 -2.78
C SER A 82 -7.64 -5.98 -3.50
N ILE A 83 -6.81 -6.92 -3.05
CA ILE A 83 -5.55 -7.25 -3.70
C ILE A 83 -5.88 -7.95 -5.03
N GLY A 84 -5.35 -7.41 -6.12
CA GLY A 84 -5.65 -7.81 -7.50
C GLY A 84 -4.78 -7.06 -8.51
N LEU A 85 -5.01 -7.27 -9.81
CA LEU A 85 -4.22 -6.64 -10.89
C LEU A 85 -4.26 -5.11 -10.87
N ASP A 86 -5.37 -4.50 -10.45
CA ASP A 86 -5.52 -3.05 -10.32
C ASP A 86 -4.87 -2.50 -9.05
N ASN A 87 -4.70 -3.37 -8.05
CA ASN A 87 -4.25 -3.06 -6.69
C ASN A 87 -3.18 -4.06 -6.24
N PRO A 88 -2.05 -4.19 -6.97
CA PRO A 88 -1.04 -5.20 -6.67
C PRO A 88 -0.31 -4.88 -5.38
N ILE A 89 0.22 -5.93 -4.76
CA ILE A 89 1.24 -5.79 -3.71
C ILE A 89 2.61 -5.66 -4.37
N ARG A 90 3.45 -4.78 -3.84
CA ARG A 90 4.89 -4.78 -4.07
C ARG A 90 5.64 -4.75 -2.75
N VAL A 91 6.85 -5.30 -2.73
CA VAL A 91 7.73 -5.25 -1.55
C VAL A 91 9.04 -4.58 -1.96
N GLU A 92 9.35 -3.45 -1.34
CA GLU A 92 10.68 -2.86 -1.39
C GLU A 92 11.49 -3.35 -0.20
N HIS A 93 12.80 -3.45 -0.35
CA HIS A 93 13.69 -3.77 0.76
C HIS A 93 14.48 -2.52 1.13
N ASP A 94 14.54 -2.19 2.41
CA ASP A 94 15.36 -1.09 2.88
C ASP A 94 16.84 -1.41 2.59
N PRO A 95 17.58 -0.54 1.87
CA PRO A 95 18.92 -0.86 1.39
C PRO A 95 19.97 -0.91 2.51
N LEU A 96 19.68 -0.40 3.70
CA LEU A 96 20.60 -0.38 4.84
C LEU A 96 20.36 -1.54 5.79
N THR A 97 19.09 -1.88 6.02
CA THR A 97 18.67 -2.86 7.02
C THR A 97 18.24 -4.19 6.41
N GLY A 98 17.89 -4.20 5.13
CA GLY A 98 17.28 -5.34 4.45
C GLY A 98 15.84 -5.62 4.89
N GLU A 99 15.23 -4.80 5.74
CA GLU A 99 13.86 -5.03 6.18
C GLU A 99 12.86 -4.83 5.02
N PRO A 100 11.87 -5.73 4.84
CA PRO A 100 10.85 -5.57 3.82
C PRO A 100 9.86 -4.46 4.18
N ALA A 101 9.57 -3.62 3.20
CA ALA A 101 8.56 -2.58 3.19
C ALA A 101 7.48 -2.94 2.14
N PRO A 102 6.40 -3.62 2.57
CA PRO A 102 5.29 -3.98 1.69
C PRO A 102 4.33 -2.80 1.45
N TYR A 103 3.85 -2.67 0.21
CA TYR A 103 2.87 -1.68 -0.21
C TYR A 103 1.78 -2.33 -1.04
N VAL A 104 0.56 -1.77 -0.97
CA VAL A 104 -0.53 -2.09 -1.89
C VAL A 104 -0.95 -0.84 -2.65
N THR A 105 -1.16 -0.97 -3.96
CA THR A 105 -1.72 0.12 -4.75
C THR A 105 -3.17 0.36 -4.34
N ILE A 106 -3.54 1.61 -4.04
CA ILE A 106 -4.91 2.01 -3.71
C ILE A 106 -5.64 2.52 -4.94
N ARG A 107 -4.97 3.35 -5.75
CA ARG A 107 -5.49 3.89 -6.99
C ARG A 107 -4.34 4.37 -7.88
N GLN A 108 -4.63 4.49 -9.18
CA GLN A 108 -3.68 5.02 -10.14
C GLN A 108 -3.39 6.51 -9.86
N GLY A 109 -2.12 6.89 -9.94
CA GLY A 109 -1.70 8.29 -10.06
C GLY A 109 -1.63 8.71 -11.52
N ASP A 110 -1.02 9.86 -11.76
CA ASP A 110 -0.70 10.30 -13.11
C ASP A 110 0.63 9.65 -13.53
N GLY A 111 0.68 9.10 -14.75
CA GLY A 111 1.89 8.41 -15.24
C GLY A 111 2.13 7.06 -14.56
N MET A 112 3.37 6.81 -14.12
CA MET A 112 3.81 5.50 -13.62
C MET A 112 3.74 5.33 -12.09
N PHE A 113 3.39 6.39 -11.36
CA PHE A 113 3.46 6.39 -9.89
C PHE A 113 2.07 6.23 -9.27
N PRO A 114 1.71 5.06 -8.73
CA PRO A 114 0.43 4.88 -8.07
C PRO A 114 0.35 5.61 -6.72
N ILE A 115 -0.87 5.77 -6.21
CA ILE A 115 -1.11 6.14 -4.82
C ILE A 115 -1.25 4.84 -4.03
N GLU A 116 -0.47 4.69 -2.97
CA GLU A 116 -0.28 3.41 -2.29
C GLU A 116 -0.58 3.52 -0.79
N ALA A 117 -0.78 2.36 -0.16
CA ALA A 117 -0.77 2.22 1.28
C ALA A 117 0.39 1.33 1.70
N LYS A 118 1.15 1.75 2.71
CA LYS A 118 2.12 0.88 3.36
C LYS A 118 1.39 -0.17 4.17
N ILE A 119 1.72 -1.44 3.98
CA ILE A 119 1.15 -2.52 4.78
C ILE A 119 1.87 -2.55 6.12
N ASN A 120 1.12 -2.44 7.22
CA ASN A 120 1.74 -2.44 8.54
C ASN A 120 2.31 -3.84 8.87
N ARG A 121 3.19 -3.91 9.88
CA ARG A 121 3.88 -5.15 10.24
C ARG A 121 2.92 -6.28 10.64
N ALA A 122 1.85 -5.98 11.38
CA ALA A 122 0.89 -6.99 11.81
C ALA A 122 0.18 -7.64 10.62
N VAL A 123 -0.36 -6.81 9.72
CA VAL A 123 -1.03 -7.23 8.48
C VAL A 123 -0.06 -7.96 7.56
N PHE A 124 1.19 -7.50 7.47
CA PHE A 124 2.20 -8.19 6.67
C PHE A 124 2.50 -9.59 7.20
N TYR A 125 2.61 -9.78 8.53
CA TYR A 125 2.77 -11.12 9.10
C TYR A 125 1.55 -12.02 8.84
N GLU A 126 0.34 -11.47 8.83
CA GLU A 126 -0.86 -12.22 8.45
C GLU A 126 -0.84 -12.65 6.97
N LEU A 127 -0.32 -11.81 6.07
CA LEU A 127 -0.10 -12.17 4.67
C LEU A 127 0.95 -13.29 4.55
N VAL A 128 2.09 -13.15 5.25
CA VAL A 128 3.14 -14.18 5.27
C VAL A 128 2.60 -15.53 5.77
N ASN A 129 1.75 -15.55 6.80
CA ASN A 129 1.15 -16.81 7.28
C ASN A 129 0.24 -17.50 6.25
N ARG A 130 -0.18 -16.79 5.20
CA ARG A 130 -0.99 -17.31 4.08
C ARG A 130 -0.17 -17.55 2.84
N GLY A 131 1.12 -17.20 2.87
CA GLY A 131 1.99 -17.28 1.73
C GLY A 131 2.30 -18.72 1.36
N VAL A 132 2.53 -18.91 0.07
CA VAL A 132 2.95 -20.16 -0.54
C VAL A 132 4.17 -19.89 -1.43
N GLU A 133 4.90 -20.95 -1.72
CA GLU A 133 5.99 -20.94 -2.70
C GLU A 133 5.41 -21.24 -4.09
N GLU A 134 5.79 -20.44 -5.08
CA GLU A 134 5.47 -20.65 -6.49
C GLU A 134 6.74 -20.52 -7.32
N THR A 135 6.85 -21.34 -8.36
CA THR A 135 7.94 -21.21 -9.34
C THR A 135 7.50 -20.35 -10.51
N ILE A 136 8.21 -19.25 -10.75
CA ILE A 136 7.97 -18.31 -11.86
C ILE A 136 9.30 -18.15 -12.59
N ASP A 137 9.33 -18.46 -13.89
CA ASP A 137 10.52 -18.34 -14.74
C ASP A 137 11.78 -19.03 -14.15
N ASP A 138 11.62 -20.26 -13.67
CA ASP A 138 12.66 -21.10 -13.03
C ASP A 138 13.19 -20.57 -11.68
N GLU A 139 12.58 -19.53 -11.11
CA GLU A 139 12.90 -18.99 -9.79
C GLU A 139 11.77 -19.25 -8.79
N VAL A 140 12.12 -19.49 -7.52
CA VAL A 140 11.14 -19.73 -6.46
C VAL A 140 10.81 -18.41 -5.77
N TYR A 141 9.53 -18.07 -5.76
CA TYR A 141 9.00 -16.90 -5.08
C TYR A 141 8.10 -17.32 -3.93
N PHE A 142 8.27 -16.64 -2.79
CA PHE A 142 7.30 -16.68 -1.72
C PHE A 142 6.30 -15.55 -1.89
N GLY A 143 5.01 -15.85 -1.89
CA GLY A 143 3.98 -14.86 -2.16
C GLY A 143 2.59 -15.31 -1.74
N VAL A 144 1.59 -14.49 -2.03
CA VAL A 144 0.18 -14.78 -1.71
C VAL A 144 -0.66 -14.83 -2.99
N TRP A 145 -1.60 -15.76 -3.02
CA TRP A 145 -2.65 -15.72 -4.03
C TRP A 145 -3.75 -14.75 -3.62
N SER A 146 -4.31 -14.03 -4.58
CA SER A 146 -5.56 -13.29 -4.42
C SER A 146 -6.28 -13.20 -5.77
N ASN A 147 -7.56 -13.58 -5.83
CA ASN A 147 -8.36 -13.54 -7.06
C ASN A 147 -7.73 -14.31 -8.24
N ASN A 148 -7.13 -15.48 -7.99
CA ASN A 148 -6.41 -16.29 -8.99
C ASN A 148 -5.15 -15.63 -9.59
N GLU A 149 -4.61 -14.61 -8.92
CA GLU A 149 -3.34 -13.99 -9.27
C GLU A 149 -2.35 -14.16 -8.12
N PHE A 150 -1.09 -14.41 -8.44
CA PHE A 150 -0.03 -14.56 -7.46
C PHE A 150 0.74 -13.24 -7.28
N PHE A 151 0.92 -12.83 -6.03
CA PHE A 151 1.63 -11.60 -5.66
C PHE A 151 2.89 -11.97 -4.86
N PRO A 152 4.09 -11.86 -5.48
CA PRO A 152 5.35 -12.12 -4.79
C PRO A 152 5.56 -11.18 -3.61
N LEU A 153 5.96 -11.74 -2.46
CA LEU A 153 6.41 -11.00 -1.28
C LEU A 153 7.93 -11.00 -1.14
N GLY A 154 8.61 -11.98 -1.76
CA GLY A 154 10.06 -12.06 -1.86
C GLY A 154 10.51 -13.24 -2.72
N GLN A 155 11.72 -13.15 -3.27
CA GLN A 155 12.39 -14.27 -3.93
C GLN A 155 13.10 -15.12 -2.88
N LEU A 156 13.04 -16.45 -3.03
CA LEU A 156 13.81 -17.37 -2.23
C LEU A 156 15.04 -17.79 -3.05
N ASP A 157 16.23 -17.55 -2.52
CA ASP A 157 17.45 -18.07 -3.11
C ASP A 157 17.53 -19.59 -2.87
N GLU A 158 18.03 -20.35 -3.84
CA GLU A 158 18.45 -21.73 -3.59
C GLU A 158 19.71 -21.72 -2.70
N ASP A 159 19.59 -22.22 -1.47
CA ASP A 159 20.72 -22.43 -0.53
C ASP A 159 21.87 -23.27 -1.14
#